data_AF-D8S900-F1
#
_entry.id   AF-D8S900-F1
#
_cell.length_a   1.000
_cell.length_b   1.000
_cell.length_c   1.000
_cell.angle_alpha   90.00
_cell.angle_beta   90.00
_cell.angle_gamma   90.00
#
_symmetry.space_group_name_H-M   'P 1'
#
loop_
_entity.id
_entity.type
_entity.pdbx_description
1 polymer ?
#
loop_
_entity_poly.entity_id
_entity_poly.type
_entity_poly.pdbx_seq_one_letter_code
_entity_poly.pdbx_strand_id
1 'polypeptide(L)'
;TTSACTACRNLQWRCTPECLFAPYFLPDQPERFANVHNVFGVSNVRKMLNELLVYFHEDCIDTLAYEVDMRVEDPIYGCVSVISVLQKRAARTQNHKYLALATPCSSSMLSPGTR
;
A
#
# COMPACT_ATOMS: atom_id res chain seq x y z
N THR A 1 -28.01 8.84 18.88
CA THR A 1 -28.34 8.17 17.61
C THR A 1 -27.05 7.75 16.95
N THR A 2 -26.67 6.47 17.06
CA THR A 2 -25.44 5.99 16.42
C THR A 2 -25.67 5.88 14.92
N SER A 3 -25.00 6.72 14.13
CA SER A 3 -25.05 6.63 12.67
C SER A 3 -24.42 5.32 12.21
N ALA A 4 -25.07 4.60 11.29
CA ALA A 4 -24.49 3.38 10.72
C ALA A 4 -23.18 3.67 9.98
N CYS A 5 -22.19 2.78 10.15
CA CYS A 5 -20.93 2.84 9.43
C CYS A 5 -21.14 2.67 7.91
N THR A 6 -20.14 3.02 7.13
CA THR A 6 -20.23 2.97 5.66
C THR A 6 -20.50 1.55 5.16
N ALA A 7 -19.89 0.55 5.78
CA ALA A 7 -20.10 -0.86 5.41
C ALA A 7 -21.56 -1.29 5.58
N CYS A 8 -22.12 -1.09 6.76
CA CYS A 8 -23.52 -1.43 7.05
C CYS A 8 -24.50 -0.63 6.18
N ARG A 9 -24.20 0.65 5.90
CA ARG A 9 -25.02 1.47 5.01
C ARG A 9 -25.04 0.91 3.59
N ASN A 10 -23.88 0.57 3.03
CA ASN A 10 -23.77 0.02 1.68
C ASN A 10 -24.45 -1.36 1.56
N LEU A 11 -24.34 -2.19 2.59
CA LEU A 11 -24.90 -3.53 2.61
C LEU A 11 -26.36 -3.58 3.08
N GLN A 12 -26.94 -2.44 3.45
CA GLN A 12 -28.27 -2.34 4.05
C GLN A 12 -28.45 -3.23 5.30
N TRP A 13 -27.38 -3.39 6.08
CA TRP A 13 -27.40 -4.13 7.34
C TRP A 13 -27.61 -3.21 8.53
N ARG A 14 -28.10 -3.78 9.63
CA ARG A 14 -28.16 -3.07 10.91
C ARG A 14 -26.74 -2.96 11.49
N CYS A 15 -26.32 -1.74 11.81
CA CYS A 15 -25.05 -1.49 12.50
C CYS A 15 -25.24 -1.62 14.02
N THR A 16 -24.56 -2.58 14.64
CA THR A 16 -24.56 -2.78 16.11
C THR A 16 -23.28 -2.20 16.74
N PRO A 17 -23.24 -2.00 18.07
CA PRO A 17 -22.02 -1.57 18.76
C PRO A 17 -20.82 -2.51 18.55
N GLU A 18 -21.06 -3.80 18.30
CA GLU A 18 -20.08 -4.86 18.06
C GLU A 18 -19.76 -5.05 16.57
N CYS A 19 -20.13 -4.08 15.73
CA CYS A 19 -19.88 -4.17 14.28
C CYS A 19 -18.37 -4.17 13.98
N LEU A 20 -17.88 -5.29 13.42
CA LEU A 20 -16.48 -5.46 13.02
C LEU A 20 -15.96 -4.35 12.08
N PHE A 21 -16.84 -3.78 11.24
CA PHE A 21 -16.46 -2.79 10.24
C PHE A 21 -16.56 -1.35 10.73
N ALA A 22 -17.29 -1.09 11.81
CA ALA A 22 -17.57 0.26 12.27
C ALA A 22 -16.33 1.08 12.67
N PRO A 23 -15.29 0.49 13.30
CA PRO A 23 -14.07 1.23 13.64
C PRO A 23 -13.29 1.71 12.41
N TYR A 24 -13.36 0.98 11.29
CA TYR A 24 -12.46 1.19 10.15
C TYR A 24 -13.14 1.86 8.94
N PHE A 25 -14.46 1.73 8.81
CA PHE A 25 -15.23 2.29 7.69
C PHE A 25 -16.20 3.37 8.17
N LEU A 26 -15.62 4.53 8.47
CA LEU A 26 -16.32 5.71 8.95
C LEU A 26 -17.27 6.30 7.88
N PRO A 27 -18.39 6.93 8.30
CA PRO A 27 -19.44 7.42 7.41
C PRO A 27 -19.03 8.60 6.50
N ASP A 28 -17.90 9.25 6.77
CA ASP A 28 -17.28 10.34 6.01
C ASP A 28 -16.44 9.86 4.82
N GLN A 29 -16.07 8.57 4.78
CA GLN A 29 -15.25 7.96 3.72
C GLN A 29 -16.03 6.86 2.97
N PRO A 30 -17.07 7.21 2.19
CA PRO A 30 -17.94 6.22 1.55
C PRO A 30 -17.24 5.39 0.48
N GLU A 31 -16.33 6.02 -0.28
CA GLU A 31 -15.59 5.39 -1.38
C GLU A 31 -14.64 4.30 -0.89
N ARG A 32 -14.05 4.48 0.29
CA ARG A 32 -13.08 3.56 0.88
C ARG A 32 -13.66 2.16 1.05
N PHE A 33 -14.87 2.05 1.59
CA PHE A 33 -15.54 0.76 1.70
C PHE A 33 -16.01 0.24 0.34
N ALA A 34 -16.55 1.11 -0.52
CA ALA A 34 -17.08 0.70 -1.82
C ALA A 34 -15.97 0.05 -2.69
N ASN A 35 -14.79 0.67 -2.72
CA ASN A 35 -13.61 0.19 -3.41
C ASN A 35 -13.15 -1.17 -2.86
N VAL A 36 -12.91 -1.26 -1.54
CA VAL A 36 -12.49 -2.51 -0.87
C VAL A 36 -13.51 -3.63 -1.09
N HIS A 37 -14.80 -3.32 -0.97
CA HIS A 37 -15.88 -4.27 -1.22
C HIS A 37 -15.91 -4.76 -2.66
N ASN A 38 -15.71 -3.88 -3.64
CA ASN A 38 -15.75 -4.24 -5.06
C ASN A 38 -14.61 -5.21 -5.45
N VAL A 39 -13.40 -5.02 -4.92
CA VAL A 39 -12.25 -5.85 -5.27
C VAL A 39 -12.14 -7.11 -4.42
N PHE A 40 -12.27 -6.99 -3.10
CA PHE A 40 -12.07 -8.10 -2.18
C PHE A 40 -13.37 -8.79 -1.78
N GLY A 41 -14.48 -8.06 -1.72
CA GLY A 41 -15.73 -8.58 -1.19
C GLY A 41 -15.75 -8.65 0.35
N VAL A 42 -16.93 -8.46 0.94
CA VAL A 42 -17.10 -8.34 2.40
C VAL A 42 -16.75 -9.63 3.14
N SER A 43 -17.03 -10.79 2.55
CA SER A 43 -16.73 -12.08 3.17
C SER A 43 -15.22 -12.30 3.31
N ASN A 44 -14.43 -11.92 2.30
CA ASN A 44 -12.98 -12.07 2.35
C ASN A 44 -12.37 -11.08 3.34
N VAL A 45 -12.82 -9.83 3.35
CA VAL A 45 -12.36 -8.83 4.34
C VAL A 45 -12.65 -9.32 5.75
N ARG A 46 -13.87 -9.79 6.03
CA ARG A 46 -14.22 -10.36 7.34
C ARG A 46 -13.33 -11.55 7.71
N LYS A 47 -13.09 -12.45 6.76
CA LYS A 47 -12.23 -13.62 6.98
C LYS A 47 -10.81 -13.19 7.35
N MET A 48 -10.22 -12.26 6.60
CA MET A 48 -8.87 -11.73 6.88
C MET A 48 -8.80 -11.06 8.26
N LEU A 49 -9.78 -10.23 8.62
CA LEU A 49 -9.80 -9.61 9.95
C LEU A 49 -9.94 -10.66 11.06
N ASN A 50 -10.75 -11.70 10.88
CA ASN A 50 -10.90 -12.75 11.89
C ASN A 50 -9.63 -13.62 12.05
N GLU A 51 -8.77 -13.70 11.04
CA GLU A 51 -7.49 -14.41 11.09
C GLU A 51 -6.37 -13.58 11.74
N LEU A 52 -6.59 -12.26 11.94
CA LEU A 52 -5.64 -11.33 12.52
C LEU A 52 -6.01 -10.95 13.96
N LEU A 53 -5.01 -10.67 14.77
CA LEU A 53 -5.22 -9.99 16.05
C LEU A 53 -5.77 -8.58 15.79
N VAL A 54 -6.67 -8.11 16.66
CA VAL A 54 -7.34 -6.80 16.54
C VAL A 54 -6.36 -5.64 16.32
N TYR A 55 -5.17 -5.74 16.94
CA TYR A 55 -4.09 -4.77 16.78
C TYR A 55 -3.69 -4.53 15.31
N PHE A 56 -3.80 -5.53 14.43
CA PHE A 56 -3.42 -5.43 13.02
C PHE A 56 -4.60 -5.10 12.09
N HIS A 57 -5.82 -4.93 12.62
CA HIS A 57 -6.99 -4.73 11.78
C HIS A 57 -6.95 -3.40 11.02
N GLU A 58 -6.50 -2.34 11.68
CA GLU A 58 -6.35 -1.02 11.05
C GLU A 58 -5.35 -1.09 9.90
N ASP A 59 -4.13 -1.59 10.16
CA ASP A 59 -3.09 -1.79 9.14
C ASP A 59 -3.56 -2.68 7.98
N CYS A 60 -4.34 -3.73 8.27
CA CYS A 60 -4.91 -4.59 7.25
C CYS A 60 -5.88 -3.81 6.35
N ILE A 61 -6.78 -3.01 6.92
CA ILE A 61 -7.77 -2.23 6.16
C ILE A 61 -7.11 -1.09 5.39
N ASP A 62 -6.07 -0.45 5.94
CA ASP A 62 -5.25 0.54 5.23
C ASP A 62 -4.54 -0.10 4.02
N THR A 63 -3.94 -1.28 4.21
CA THR A 63 -3.27 -2.00 3.13
C THR A 63 -4.24 -2.40 2.02
N LEU A 64 -5.41 -2.94 2.38
CA LEU A 64 -6.44 -3.31 1.40
C LEU A 64 -6.95 -2.10 0.63
N ALA A 65 -7.20 -0.97 1.31
CA ALA A 65 -7.63 0.27 0.66
C ALA A 65 -6.57 0.75 -0.35
N TYR A 66 -5.30 0.80 0.08
CA TYR A 66 -4.18 1.16 -0.80
C TYR A 66 -4.08 0.24 -2.02
N GLU A 67 -4.18 -1.08 -1.83
CA GLU A 67 -4.14 -2.04 -2.94
C GLU A 67 -5.27 -1.83 -3.95
N VAL A 68 -6.48 -1.54 -3.46
CA VAL A 68 -7.60 -1.24 -4.34
C VAL A 68 -7.37 0.06 -5.09
N ASP A 69 -6.97 1.14 -4.41
CA ASP A 69 -6.78 2.44 -5.05
C ASP A 69 -5.72 2.33 -6.17
N MET A 70 -4.63 1.60 -5.92
CA MET A 70 -3.64 1.31 -6.96
C MET A 70 -4.20 0.48 -8.11
N ARG A 71 -5.11 -0.47 -7.86
CA ARG A 71 -5.78 -1.24 -8.93
C ARG A 71 -6.84 -0.41 -9.68
N VAL A 72 -7.44 0.60 -9.06
CA VAL A 72 -8.31 1.57 -9.75
C VAL A 72 -7.49 2.43 -10.71
N GLU A 73 -6.31 2.88 -10.29
CA GLU A 73 -5.40 3.67 -11.13
C GLU A 73 -4.72 2.84 -12.23
N ASP A 74 -4.25 1.63 -11.90
CA ASP A 74 -3.62 0.68 -12.81
C ASP A 74 -4.38 -0.67 -12.77
N PRO A 75 -5.41 -0.86 -13.60
CA PRO A 75 -6.21 -2.08 -13.60
C PRO A 75 -5.44 -3.35 -13.97
N ILE A 76 -4.27 -3.23 -14.61
CA ILE A 76 -3.49 -4.36 -15.08
C ILE A 76 -2.53 -4.81 -13.99
N TYR A 77 -1.74 -3.90 -13.44
CA TYR A 77 -0.65 -4.22 -12.51
C TYR A 77 -0.91 -3.75 -11.08
N GLY A 78 -1.78 -2.78 -10.85
CA GLY A 78 -2.08 -2.23 -9.53
C GLY A 78 -0.81 -1.84 -8.76
N CYS A 79 -0.72 -2.24 -7.49
CA CYS A 79 0.47 -1.99 -6.67
C CYS A 79 1.75 -2.69 -7.16
N VAL A 80 1.65 -3.70 -8.04
CA VAL A 80 2.81 -4.40 -8.62
C VAL A 80 3.62 -3.48 -9.55
N SER A 81 2.97 -2.51 -10.21
CA SER A 81 3.69 -1.52 -11.02
C SER A 81 4.62 -0.67 -10.14
N VAL A 82 4.11 -0.23 -8.98
CA VAL A 82 4.88 0.51 -7.97
C VAL A 82 6.05 -0.34 -7.46
N ILE A 83 5.80 -1.59 -7.11
CA ILE A 83 6.85 -2.54 -6.69
C ILE A 83 7.95 -2.65 -7.77
N SER A 84 7.56 -2.84 -9.04
CA SER A 84 8.51 -2.96 -10.16
C SER A 84 9.37 -1.71 -10.33
N VAL A 85 8.77 -0.52 -10.22
CA VAL A 85 9.48 0.75 -10.30
C VAL A 85 10.47 0.89 -9.14
N LEU A 86 10.05 0.57 -7.92
CA LEU A 86 10.88 0.65 -6.73
C LEU A 86 12.06 -0.33 -6.79
N GLN A 87 11.83 -1.58 -7.22
CA GLN A 87 12.89 -2.57 -7.41
C GLN A 87 13.92 -2.11 -8.44
N LYS A 88 13.49 -1.55 -9.58
CA LYS A 88 14.40 -0.98 -10.59
C LYS A 88 15.22 0.18 -10.03
N ARG A 89 14.60 1.07 -9.24
CA ARG A 89 15.29 2.19 -8.59
C ARG A 89 16.30 1.71 -7.56
N ALA A 90 15.93 0.75 -6.72
CA ALA A 90 16.83 0.14 -5.75
C ALA A 90 18.06 -0.48 -6.44
N ALA A 91 17.85 -1.27 -7.50
CA ALA A 91 18.94 -1.86 -8.27
C ALA A 91 19.87 -0.81 -8.89
N ARG A 92 19.33 0.27 -9.48
CA ARG A 92 20.12 1.40 -10.01
C ARG A 92 20.95 2.06 -8.92
N THR A 93 20.34 2.34 -7.76
CA THR A 93 21.05 2.95 -6.63
C THR A 93 22.17 2.05 -6.10
N GLN A 94 21.94 0.73 -5.99
CA GLN A 94 22.99 -0.21 -5.58
C GLN A 94 24.12 -0.27 -6.61
N ASN A 95 23.81 -0.26 -7.90
CA ASN A 95 24.81 -0.22 -8.97
C ASN A 95 25.65 1.06 -8.91
N HIS A 96 25.03 2.23 -8.75
CA HIS A 96 25.76 3.49 -8.60
C HIS A 96 26.69 3.48 -7.38
N LYS A 97 26.26 2.91 -6.24
CA LYS A 97 27.13 2.72 -5.07
C LYS A 97 28.32 1.81 -5.40
N TYR A 98 28.07 0.68 -6.06
CA TYR A 98 29.13 -0.25 -6.46
C TYR A 98 30.14 0.40 -7.40
N LEU A 99 29.68 1.11 -8.43
CA LEU A 99 30.55 1.84 -9.36
C LEU A 99 31.38 2.92 -8.65
N ALA A 100 30.77 3.67 -7.73
CA ALA A 100 31.49 4.69 -6.95
C ALA A 100 32.61 4.08 -6.08
N LEU A 101 32.40 2.88 -5.53
CA LEU A 101 33.42 2.14 -4.77
C LEU A 101 34.48 1.49 -5.68
N ALA A 102 34.09 1.07 -6.89
CA ALA A 102 34.96 0.41 -7.84
C ALA A 102 35.78 1.39 -8.70
N THR A 103 35.40 2.68 -8.73
CA THR A 103 36.17 3.71 -9.44
C THR A 103 37.44 3.97 -8.63
N PRO A 104 38.64 3.62 -9.12
CA PRO A 104 39.87 3.98 -8.45
C PRO A 104 39.93 5.50 -8.45
N CYS A 105 40.18 6.09 -7.28
CA CYS A 105 40.47 7.51 -7.14
C CYS A 105 41.47 7.91 -8.22
N SER A 106 41.01 8.59 -9.27
CA SER A 106 41.85 9.05 -10.40
C SER A 106 42.64 10.30 -10.01
N SER A 107 43.03 10.41 -8.74
CA SER A 107 43.87 11.46 -8.21
C SER A 107 45.32 10.99 -8.19
N SER A 108 45.83 10.52 -9.33
CA SER A 108 47.28 10.37 -9.53
C SER A 108 47.72 10.20 -10.99
N MET A 109 46.99 10.69 -12.00
CA MET A 109 47.56 10.76 -13.38
C MET A 109 47.11 12.01 -14.16
N LEU A 110 47.79 13.12 -13.91
CA LEU A 110 48.14 14.20 -14.86
C LEU A 110 49.36 14.90 -14.23
N SER A 111 50.57 15.02 -14.77
CA SER A 111 51.22 14.50 -15.98
C SER A 111 52.73 14.84 -15.87
N PRO A 112 53.59 14.39 -16.80
CA PRO A 112 55.05 14.50 -16.75
C PRO A 112 55.61 15.86 -17.20
N GLY A 113 56.66 16.34 -16.51
CA GLY A 113 57.80 17.14 -16.99
C GLY A 113 57.58 18.50 -17.69
N THR A 114 57.98 19.60 -17.04
CA THR A 114 58.67 20.80 -17.62
C THR A 114 59.09 21.67 -16.41
N ARG A 115 60.29 22.22 -16.21
CA ARG A 115 61.46 22.53 -17.03
C ARG A 115 62.68 22.50 -16.10
#